data_AF-A0A535FBY7-F1
#
_entry.id   AF-A0A535FBY7-F1
#
_cell.length_a   1.000
_cell.length_b   1.000
_cell.length_c   1.000
_cell.angle_alpha   90.00
_cell.angle_beta   90.00
_cell.angle_gamma   90.00
#
_symmetry.space_group_name_H-M   'P 1'
#
loop_
_entity.id
_entity.type
_entity.pdbx_description
1 polymer ?
#
loop_
_entity_poly.entity_id
_entity_poly.type
_entity_poly.pdbx_seq_one_letter_code
_entity_poly.pdbx_strand_id
1 'polypeptide(L)' 'MYPDQPNILYVHSHDTGRYVQPFGHAIPTPNIQRLAEQGVLFRKAFCAAPTCSP' A
#
# COMPACT_ATOMS: atom_id res chain seq x y z
N MET A 1 0.36 -1.25 29.58
CA MET A 1 0.56 -1.29 28.12
C MET A 1 1.61 -2.37 27.86
N TYR A 2 1.32 -3.39 27.06
CA TYR A 2 2.26 -4.50 26.82
C TYR A 2 3.40 -4.00 25.90
N PRO A 3 4.66 -3.96 26.36
CA PRO A 3 5.78 -3.36 25.60
C PRO A 3 6.01 -4.02 24.23
N ASP A 4 5.65 -5.30 24.12
CA ASP A 4 5.95 -6.13 22.94
C ASP A 4 4.77 -6.26 21.96
N GLN A 5 3.64 -5.59 22.22
CA GLN A 5 2.50 -5.63 21.32
C GLN A 5 2.61 -4.52 20.26
N PRO A 6 2.84 -4.85 18.98
CA PRO A 6 2.91 -3.83 17.94
C PRO A 6 1.53 -3.22 17.69
N ASN A 7 1.52 -1.93 17.36
CA ASN A 7 0.34 -1.30 16.77
C ASN A 7 0.24 -1.68 15.30
N ILE A 8 -0.97 -1.96 14.81
CA ILE A 8 -1.23 -2.29 13.40
C ILE A 8 -2.03 -1.14 12.78
N LEU A 9 -1.48 -0.51 11.75
CA LEU A 9 -2.16 0.49 10.93
C LEU A 9 -2.47 -0.11 9.56
N TYR A 10 -3.77 -0.26 9.25
CA TYR A 10 -4.23 -0.70 7.93
C TYR A 10 -4.66 0.52 7.11
N VAL A 11 -4.01 0.72 5.96
CA VAL A 11 -4.29 1.84 5.04
C VAL A 11 -4.79 1.25 3.72
N HIS A 12 -5.96 1.71 3.28
CA HIS A 12 -6.55 1.33 2.01
C HIS A 12 -6.96 2.58 1.23
N SER A 13 -6.52 2.68 -0.02
CA SER A 13 -6.86 3.78 -0.93
C SER A 13 -7.86 3.30 -1.97
N HIS A 14 -8.94 4.06 -2.18
CA HIS A 14 -9.95 3.76 -3.18
C HIS A 14 -9.39 3.98 -4.61
N ASP A 15 -9.63 3.03 -5.52
CA ASP A 15 -9.34 3.11 -6.97
C ASP A 15 -7.90 3.51 -7.39
N THR A 16 -6.92 3.43 -6.51
CA THR A 16 -5.55 3.87 -6.82
C THR A 16 -4.81 2.91 -7.77
N GLY A 17 -5.16 1.62 -7.71
CA GLY A 17 -4.48 0.58 -8.48
C GLY A 17 -2.97 0.58 -8.26
N ARG A 18 -2.19 0.46 -9.36
CA ARG A 18 -0.73 0.51 -9.33
C ARG A 18 -0.17 1.86 -9.79
N TYR A 19 -0.99 2.90 -9.97
CA TYR A 19 -0.57 4.15 -10.61
C TYR A 19 0.14 5.11 -9.64
N VAL A 20 1.18 4.62 -8.94
CA VAL A 20 1.97 5.35 -7.93
C VAL A 20 3.48 5.11 -8.12
N GLN A 21 4.30 5.99 -7.55
CA GLN A 21 5.76 6.01 -7.74
C GLN A 21 6.48 4.66 -7.49
N PRO A 22 6.17 3.88 -6.43
CA PRO A 22 6.82 2.58 -6.21
C PRO A 22 6.65 1.55 -7.34
N PHE A 23 5.61 1.72 -8.18
CA PHE A 23 5.35 0.87 -9.34
C PHE A 23 5.92 1.44 -10.65
N GLY A 24 6.68 2.54 -10.60
CA GLY A 24 7.39 3.12 -11.75
C GLY A 24 6.62 4.21 -12.51
N HIS A 25 5.51 4.70 -11.97
CA HIS A 25 4.74 5.78 -12.59
C HIS A 25 5.30 7.16 -12.22
N ALA A 26 5.30 8.10 -13.18
CA ALA A 26 5.75 9.48 -13.01
C ALA A 26 4.72 10.35 -12.25
N ILE A 27 4.16 9.82 -11.16
CA ILE A 27 3.23 10.51 -10.25
C ILE A 27 3.94 10.63 -8.90
N PRO A 28 4.23 11.86 -8.42
CA PRO A 28 4.92 12.04 -7.14
C PRO A 28 4.09 11.48 -5.98
N THR A 29 4.58 10.41 -5.35
CA THR A 29 4.01 9.86 -4.12
C THR A 29 5.12 9.57 -3.11
N PRO A 30 5.85 10.60 -2.62
CA PRO A 30 7.11 10.43 -1.90
C PRO A 30 6.96 9.67 -0.57
N ASN A 31 5.84 9.84 0.14
CA ASN A 31 5.57 9.10 1.37
C ASN A 31 5.28 7.61 1.11
N ILE A 32 4.62 7.28 0.00
CA ILE A 32 4.38 5.89 -0.40
C ILE A 32 5.69 5.24 -0.89
N GLN A 33 6.51 6.00 -1.64
CA GLN A 33 7.85 5.57 -2.02
C GLN A 33 8.70 5.21 -0.79
N ARG A 34 8.78 6.10 0.20
CA ARG A 34 9.50 5.86 1.44
C ARG A 34 9.00 4.62 2.18
N LEU A 35 7.69 4.41 2.23
CA LEU A 35 7.11 3.21 2.85
C LEU A 35 7.51 1.93 2.11
N ALA A 36 7.52 1.95 0.78
CA ALA A 36 7.91 0.80 -0.04
C ALA A 36 9.41 0.46 0.12
N GLU A 37 10.28 1.46 0.26
CA GLU A 37 11.72 1.30 0.48
C GLU A 37 12.06 0.77 1.89
N GLN A 38 11.25 1.13 2.89
CA GLN A 38 11.44 0.69 4.28
C GLN A 38 10.75 -0.64 4.61
N GLY A 39 10.04 -1.23 3.64
CA GLY A 39 9.22 -2.41 3.85
C GLY A 39 9.29 -3.41 2.70
N VAL A 40 8.18 -4.14 2.50
CA VAL A 40 8.05 -5.14 1.43
C VAL A 40 7.00 -4.68 0.44
N LEU A 41 7.39 -4.53 -0.82
CA LEU A 41 6.49 -4.19 -1.93
C LEU A 41 6.06 -5.45 -2.69
N PHE A 42 4.78 -5.81 -2.60
CA PHE A 42 4.21 -6.87 -3.42
C PHE A 42 3.93 -6.38 -4.84
N ARG A 43 4.61 -6.97 -5.83
CA ARG A 43 4.41 -6.64 -7.26
C ARG A 43 3.21 -7.36 -7.90
N LYS A 44 2.71 -8.41 -7.23
CA LYS A 44 1.61 -9.28 -7.67
C LYS A 44 0.57 -9.46 -6.56
N ALA A 45 -0.03 -8.36 -6.12
CA ALA A 45 -1.17 -8.35 -5.20
C ALA A 45 -2.46 -8.09 -5.98
N PHE A 46 -3.44 -8.98 -5.86
CA PHE A 46 -4.73 -8.90 -6.57
C PHE A 46 -5.86 -8.83 -5.54
N CYS A 47 -6.88 -8.02 -5.81
CA CYS A 47 -8.11 -8.04 -5.02
C CYS A 47 -8.94 -9.30 -5.35
N ALA A 48 -9.80 -9.70 -4.42
CA ALA A 48 -10.69 -10.86 -4.62
C ALA A 48 -11.83 -10.57 -5.61
N ALA A 49 -12.27 -9.30 -5.70
CA ALA A 49 -13.30 -8.83 -6.60
C ALA A 49 -12.95 -7.42 -7.11
N PRO A 50 -13.40 -7.03 -8.33
CA PRO A 50 -13.12 -5.72 -8.92
C PRO A 50 -14.06 -4.61 -8.41
N THR A 51 -15.05 -4.94 -7.58
CA THR A 51 -16.06 -4.01 -7.06
C THR A 51 -15.80 -3.66 -5.60
N CYS A 52 -16.30 -2.49 -5.17
CA CYS A 52 -16.09 -1.97 -3.81
C CYS A 52 -16.93 -2.73 -2.78
N SER A 53 -18.21 -2.97 -3.10
CA SER A 53 -19.03 -3.95 -2.42
C SER A 53 -18.97 -5.25 -3.23
N PRO A 54 -18.64 -6.39 -2.61
CA PRO A 54 -18.57 -7.68 -3.30
C PRO A 54 -19.96 -8.16 -3.75
#